data_AF-A0A496BKS2-F1
#
_entry.id   AF-A0A496BKS2-F1
#
_cell.length_a   1.000
_cell.length_b   1.000
_cell.length_c   1.000
_cell.angle_alpha   90.00
_cell.angle_beta   90.00
_cell.angle_gamma   90.00
#
_symmetry.space_group_name_H-M   'P 1'
#
loop_
_entity.id
_entity.type
_entity.pdbx_description
1 polymer ?
#
loop_
_entity_poly.entity_id
_entity_poly.type
_entity_poly.pdbx_seq_one_letter_code
_entity_poly.pdbx_strand_id
1 'polypeptide(L)'
;MLMVKYSTKHNHVLIVYCSLLLAFFLVGCRGNSAVLKKNRDLLSAGMFQEAADGLEPLIETDPEDAEARILLAKAYNALGRYTDAVVQLRKAAQLYATDPETLAATRLELARTYLKFGDRDSAFRVLRLIQHSNSDHSVLRKIAELIGDSYESKPLTQGDSDNYSPTFSSDGTEIAFASFRLDNGEIYLMDLNGRIRRRVTFTTDFNDSSPTFLTTPNYIFYSSEPKSSREVKVVIQSSGSTPIYAGFNLTHIHSKVTRAVLPVSFGARVPRASPVENQVIYESNADGNLELYLLNLDGLDLAQITSADVEPKRITYNETDDGSPAFFPDGKRIVFVSSRNDVNQLYTMDIDGQNEEHFNPNRYDCYNPTVSPDGKTIAYVSARDGDMEIYLINADGKNERRITGEIGVSIHPAFSPDGRHLAYVSDRSNTFHIYLMSLDKPITREALVKRLWN
;
A
#
# COMPACT_ATOMS: atom_id res chain seq x y z
N MET A 1 7.51 25.83 80.57
CA MET A 1 8.82 25.85 81.27
C MET A 1 9.78 25.08 80.36
N LEU A 2 10.68 25.64 79.55
CA LEU A 2 11.39 26.92 79.55
C LEU A 2 11.25 27.62 78.18
N MET A 3 11.14 28.95 78.22
CA MET A 3 11.49 29.83 77.11
C MET A 3 13.01 29.95 77.01
N VAL A 4 13.56 30.07 75.81
CA VAL A 4 14.69 30.97 75.55
C VAL A 4 14.46 31.68 74.21
N LYS A 5 14.16 32.98 74.30
CA LYS A 5 14.33 33.96 73.23
C LYS A 5 15.76 34.48 73.30
N TYR A 6 16.47 34.52 72.18
CA TYR A 6 17.48 35.56 71.94
C TYR A 6 17.31 36.11 70.53
N SER A 7 17.19 37.43 70.49
CA SER A 7 17.19 38.32 69.34
C SER A 7 18.63 38.77 69.11
N THR A 8 19.06 38.92 67.85
CA THR A 8 19.57 40.21 67.32
C THR A 8 19.90 40.12 65.83
N LYS A 9 19.49 41.20 65.15
CA LYS A 9 19.75 41.59 63.76
C LYS A 9 21.25 41.58 63.41
N HIS A 10 21.60 41.05 62.24
CA HIS A 10 22.40 41.68 61.17
C HIS A 10 22.91 40.60 60.19
N ASN A 11 22.34 40.57 58.98
CA ASN A 11 23.05 40.28 57.72
C ASN A 11 22.04 40.34 56.55
N HIS A 12 21.65 41.56 56.19
CA HIS A 12 21.06 41.86 54.88
C HIS A 12 22.18 42.01 53.85
N VAL A 13 22.83 40.91 53.42
CA VAL A 13 23.51 40.81 52.10
C VAL A 13 23.74 39.32 51.83
N LEU A 14 22.73 38.55 51.40
CA LEU A 14 22.93 37.28 50.66
C LEU A 14 21.65 36.64 50.09
N ILE A 15 20.64 37.40 49.67
CA ILE A 15 19.44 36.82 49.00
C ILE A 15 19.01 37.72 47.85
N VAL A 16 19.82 37.77 46.78
CA VAL A 16 19.37 38.30 45.46
C VAL A 16 19.87 37.42 44.28
N TYR A 17 20.77 36.45 44.50
CA TYR A 17 21.32 35.64 43.39
C TYR A 17 20.69 34.25 43.16
N CYS A 18 19.60 33.89 43.87
CA CYS A 18 18.98 32.57 43.71
C CYS A 18 17.59 32.59 43.03
N SER A 19 17.13 33.74 42.56
CA SER A 19 15.81 33.90 41.91
C SER A 19 15.87 34.09 40.39
N LEU A 20 17.07 34.27 39.83
CA LEU A 20 17.28 34.49 38.39
C LEU A 20 17.67 33.21 37.61
N LEU A 21 18.02 32.12 38.31
CA LEU A 21 18.35 30.83 37.69
C LEU A 21 17.13 29.90 37.53
N LEU A 22 16.02 30.13 38.25
CA LEU A 22 14.79 29.34 38.11
C LEU A 22 13.83 29.87 37.01
N ALA A 23 14.04 31.09 36.52
CA ALA A 23 13.20 31.69 35.47
C ALA A 23 13.60 31.26 34.06
N PHE A 24 14.83 30.79 33.83
CA PHE A 24 15.27 30.31 32.53
C PHE A 24 14.80 28.88 32.22
N PHE A 25 14.55 28.05 33.23
CA PHE A 25 14.05 26.68 33.01
C PHE A 25 12.54 26.61 32.70
N LEU A 26 11.74 27.57 33.19
CA LEU A 26 10.28 27.56 32.98
C LEU A 26 9.82 28.30 31.72
N VAL A 27 10.65 29.20 31.15
CA VAL A 27 10.36 29.88 29.88
C VAL A 27 10.75 29.02 28.67
N GLY A 28 11.83 28.22 28.77
CA GLY A 28 12.27 27.30 27.72
C GLY A 28 11.26 26.20 27.38
N CYS A 29 10.65 25.56 28.39
CA CYS A 29 9.70 24.47 28.15
C CYS A 29 8.38 24.93 27.48
N ARG A 30 7.94 26.19 27.70
CA ARG A 30 6.73 26.73 27.05
C ARG A 30 6.98 27.21 25.61
N GLY A 31 8.17 27.73 25.33
CA GLY A 31 8.56 28.19 23.98
C GLY A 31 8.70 27.04 22.99
N ASN A 32 9.42 25.97 23.37
CA ASN A 32 9.67 24.83 22.49
C ASN A 32 8.37 24.08 22.13
N SER A 33 7.44 23.94 23.07
CA SER A 33 6.16 23.25 22.82
C SER A 33 5.33 23.87 21.68
N ALA A 34 5.28 25.19 21.59
CA ALA A 34 4.57 25.89 20.51
C ALA A 34 5.27 25.71 19.15
N VAL A 35 6.60 25.79 19.11
CA VAL A 35 7.41 25.57 17.91
C VAL A 35 7.25 24.12 17.41
N LEU A 36 7.35 23.15 18.32
CA LEU A 36 7.15 21.73 17.99
C LEU A 36 5.74 21.47 17.46
N LYS A 37 4.70 22.08 18.06
CA LYS A 37 3.33 21.97 17.54
C LYS A 37 3.20 22.53 16.13
N LYS A 38 3.66 23.77 15.90
CA LYS A 38 3.64 24.40 14.57
C LYS A 38 4.33 23.52 13.53
N ASN A 39 5.50 22.97 13.85
CA ASN A 39 6.25 22.15 12.90
C ASN A 39 5.62 20.77 12.67
N ARG A 40 4.88 20.19 13.64
CA ARG A 40 4.05 19.01 13.37
C ARG A 40 2.95 19.34 12.35
N ASP A 41 2.29 20.48 12.49
CA ASP A 41 1.23 20.91 11.57
C ASP A 41 1.80 21.13 10.15
N LEU A 42 2.98 21.75 10.03
CA LEU A 42 3.68 21.91 8.74
C LEU A 42 4.04 20.56 8.10
N LEU A 43 4.57 19.62 8.87
CA LEU A 43 4.88 18.26 8.39
C LEU A 43 3.62 17.54 7.90
N SER A 44 2.51 17.67 8.63
CA SER A 44 1.21 17.11 8.24
C SER A 44 0.63 17.77 6.98
N ALA A 45 0.94 19.05 6.75
CA ALA A 45 0.55 19.80 5.55
C ALA A 45 1.49 19.59 4.35
N GLY A 46 2.54 18.76 4.48
CA GLY A 46 3.52 18.53 3.42
C GLY A 46 4.55 19.66 3.24
N MET A 47 4.57 20.64 4.15
CA MET A 47 5.43 21.82 4.09
C MET A 47 6.80 21.51 4.73
N PHE A 48 7.52 20.53 4.15
CA PHE A 48 8.71 19.94 4.76
C PHE A 48 9.90 20.89 4.87
N GLN A 49 10.09 21.77 3.88
CA GLN A 49 11.17 22.76 3.91
C GLN A 49 10.93 23.79 5.03
N GLU A 50 9.70 24.31 5.14
CA GLU A 50 9.35 25.24 6.21
C GLU A 50 9.43 24.60 7.60
N ALA A 51 9.09 23.31 7.71
CA ALA A 51 9.28 22.55 8.93
C ALA A 51 10.77 22.42 9.30
N ALA A 52 11.64 22.16 8.32
CA ALA A 52 13.09 22.11 8.54
C ALA A 52 13.62 23.48 8.99
N ASP A 53 13.30 24.54 8.26
CA ASP A 53 13.72 25.91 8.56
C ASP A 53 13.26 26.37 9.96
N GLY A 54 12.10 25.87 10.42
CA GLY A 54 11.57 26.14 11.76
C GLY A 54 12.20 25.31 12.88
N LEU A 55 12.84 24.18 12.57
CA LEU A 55 13.42 23.24 13.54
C LEU A 55 14.96 23.33 13.62
N GLU A 56 15.64 23.69 12.53
CA GLU A 56 17.10 23.86 12.51
C GLU A 56 17.60 24.83 13.60
N PRO A 57 17.04 26.06 13.75
CA PRO A 57 17.47 26.98 14.81
C PRO A 57 17.17 26.46 16.21
N LEU A 58 16.07 25.70 16.37
CA LEU A 58 15.72 25.12 17.66
C LEU A 58 16.80 24.12 18.10
N ILE A 59 17.26 23.26 17.20
CA ILE A 59 18.34 22.29 17.47
C ILE A 59 19.69 22.96 17.72
N GLU A 60 19.98 24.08 17.06
CA GLU A 60 21.18 24.86 17.34
C GLU A 60 21.17 25.42 18.78
N THR A 61 20.01 25.88 19.24
CA THR A 61 19.84 26.44 20.60
C THR A 61 19.69 25.39 21.69
N ASP A 62 19.05 24.26 21.40
CA ASP A 62 18.83 23.14 22.31
C ASP A 62 19.16 21.80 21.63
N PRO A 63 20.45 21.43 21.59
CA PRO A 63 20.88 20.19 20.96
C PRO A 63 20.38 18.91 21.64
N GLU A 64 19.81 18.99 22.84
CA GLU A 64 19.35 17.81 23.60
C GLU A 64 17.81 17.64 23.49
N ASP A 65 17.12 18.47 22.69
CA ASP A 65 15.70 18.28 22.38
C ASP A 65 15.49 17.11 21.41
N ALA A 66 15.26 15.93 21.99
CA ALA A 66 15.10 14.69 21.24
C ALA A 66 13.86 14.67 20.34
N GLU A 67 12.79 15.38 20.72
CA GLU A 67 11.58 15.47 19.92
C GLU A 67 11.78 16.36 18.69
N ALA A 68 12.40 17.53 18.86
CA ALA A 68 12.79 18.40 17.76
C ALA A 68 13.64 17.65 16.74
N ARG A 69 14.58 16.81 17.20
CA ARG A 69 15.44 15.98 16.32
C ARG A 69 14.64 14.98 15.51
N ILE A 70 13.63 14.32 16.10
CA ILE A 70 12.77 13.39 15.37
C ILE A 70 11.95 14.13 14.31
N LEU A 71 11.39 15.30 14.64
CA LEU A 71 10.63 16.09 13.66
C LEU A 71 11.52 16.60 12.52
N LEU A 72 12.74 17.05 12.83
CA LEU A 72 13.70 17.52 11.82
C LEU A 72 14.15 16.36 10.93
N ALA A 73 14.38 15.18 11.50
CA ALA A 73 14.66 13.97 10.72
C ALA A 73 13.53 13.63 9.74
N LYS A 74 12.25 13.76 10.16
CA LYS A 74 11.11 13.56 9.27
C LYS A 74 11.09 14.57 8.11
N ALA A 75 11.38 15.84 8.40
CA ALA A 75 11.52 16.87 7.36
C ALA A 75 12.65 16.53 6.37
N TYR A 76 13.83 16.18 6.88
CA TYR A 76 14.97 15.78 6.05
C TYR A 76 14.71 14.54 5.22
N ASN A 77 14.11 13.50 5.79
CA ASN A 77 13.69 12.30 5.06
C ASN A 77 12.70 12.64 3.94
N ALA A 78 11.81 13.60 4.17
CA ALA A 78 10.87 14.08 3.18
C ALA A 78 11.51 14.87 2.04
N LEU A 79 12.61 15.56 2.31
CA LEU A 79 13.39 16.34 1.35
C LEU A 79 14.51 15.52 0.68
N GLY A 80 14.60 14.20 0.93
CA GLY A 80 15.68 13.36 0.40
C GLY A 80 17.05 13.58 1.07
N ARG A 81 17.12 14.36 2.15
CA ARG A 81 18.33 14.64 2.94
C ARG A 81 18.62 13.52 3.94
N TYR A 82 18.74 12.28 3.45
CA TYR A 82 18.79 11.08 4.30
C TYR A 82 19.98 11.05 5.27
N THR A 83 21.16 11.52 4.83
CA THR A 83 22.34 11.59 5.69
C THR A 83 22.12 12.53 6.88
N ASP A 84 21.47 13.67 6.66
CA ASP A 84 21.14 14.61 7.71
C ASP A 84 20.11 14.03 8.68
N ALA A 85 19.09 13.34 8.16
CA ALA A 85 18.09 12.64 8.97
C ALA A 85 18.73 11.58 9.87
N VAL A 86 19.71 10.80 9.36
CA VAL A 86 20.47 9.81 10.14
C VAL A 86 21.20 10.47 11.32
N VAL A 87 21.80 11.65 11.12
CA VAL A 87 22.48 12.39 12.20
C VAL A 87 21.50 12.71 13.32
N GLN A 88 20.32 13.24 12.96
CA GLN A 88 19.29 13.61 13.94
C GLN A 88 18.75 12.38 14.68
N LEU A 89 18.42 11.29 13.97
CA LEU A 89 17.86 10.07 14.55
C LEU A 89 18.85 9.34 15.46
N ARG A 90 20.14 9.29 15.10
CA ARG A 90 21.19 8.71 15.95
C ARG A 90 21.28 9.44 17.29
N LYS A 91 21.27 10.78 17.26
CA LYS A 91 21.34 11.59 18.49
C LYS A 91 20.04 11.48 19.30
N ALA A 92 18.87 11.51 18.66
CA ALA A 92 17.59 11.25 19.34
C ALA A 92 17.56 9.87 20.03
N ALA A 93 18.05 8.82 19.38
CA ALA A 93 18.13 7.48 19.98
C ALA A 93 19.07 7.42 21.19
N GLN A 94 20.11 8.26 21.26
CA GLN A 94 20.96 8.35 22.46
C GLN A 94 20.22 9.04 23.61
N LEU A 95 19.43 10.07 23.31
CA LEU A 95 18.66 10.84 24.30
C LEU A 95 17.52 10.01 24.92
N TYR A 96 16.88 9.16 24.12
CA TYR A 96 15.82 8.25 24.59
C TYR A 96 16.34 6.92 25.18
N ALA A 97 17.62 6.82 25.57
CA ALA A 97 18.20 5.57 26.08
C ALA A 97 17.45 4.99 27.30
N THR A 98 16.77 5.83 28.09
CA THR A 98 15.98 5.45 29.27
C THR A 98 14.50 5.22 28.99
N ASP A 99 14.03 5.45 27.76
CA ASP A 99 12.67 5.19 27.30
C ASP A 99 12.68 4.10 26.22
N PRO A 100 12.51 2.82 26.59
CA PRO A 100 12.64 1.70 25.66
C PRO A 100 11.66 1.74 24.47
N GLU A 101 10.45 2.27 24.67
CA GLU A 101 9.43 2.31 23.62
C GLU A 101 9.80 3.36 22.57
N THR A 102 10.09 4.58 23.00
CA THR A 102 10.50 5.67 22.10
C THR A 102 11.84 5.36 21.45
N LEU A 103 12.77 4.71 22.16
CA LEU A 103 14.03 4.22 21.61
C LEU A 103 13.82 3.22 20.48
N ALA A 104 12.94 2.23 20.66
CA ALA A 104 12.63 1.25 19.64
C ALA A 104 12.01 1.90 18.40
N ALA A 105 11.05 2.81 18.59
CA ALA A 105 10.44 3.58 17.49
C ALA A 105 11.47 4.43 16.74
N THR A 106 12.37 5.13 17.46
CA THR A 106 13.42 5.96 16.86
C THR A 106 14.42 5.10 16.08
N ARG A 107 14.79 3.93 16.60
CA ARG A 107 15.67 2.97 15.90
C ARG A 107 15.01 2.37 14.67
N LEU A 108 13.69 2.12 14.70
CA LEU A 108 12.95 1.65 13.52
C LEU A 108 12.98 2.71 12.41
N GLU A 109 12.75 3.98 12.75
CA GLU A 109 12.83 5.08 11.78
C GLU A 109 14.25 5.27 11.25
N LEU A 110 15.27 5.10 12.10
CA LEU A 110 16.67 5.11 11.68
C LEU A 110 16.98 3.98 10.69
N ALA A 111 16.52 2.75 10.96
CA ALA A 111 16.67 1.62 10.06
C ALA A 111 15.95 1.85 8.72
N ARG A 112 14.71 2.35 8.76
CA ARG A 112 13.96 2.75 7.55
C ARG A 112 14.72 3.79 6.73
N THR A 113 15.29 4.79 7.39
CA THR A 113 16.08 5.83 6.72
C THR A 113 17.29 5.24 6.01
N TYR A 114 18.02 4.31 6.64
CA TYR A 114 19.12 3.58 5.99
C TYR A 114 18.68 2.82 4.74
N LEU A 115 17.54 2.13 4.81
CA LEU A 115 17.00 1.38 3.68
C LEU A 115 16.66 2.30 2.50
N LYS A 116 16.16 3.52 2.74
CA LYS A 116 15.80 4.48 1.68
C LYS A 116 16.95 4.90 0.77
N PHE A 117 18.19 4.89 1.26
CA PHE A 117 19.36 5.19 0.43
C PHE A 117 20.29 3.98 0.23
N GLY A 118 19.80 2.77 0.51
CA GLY A 118 20.48 1.52 0.17
C GLY A 118 21.52 1.01 1.17
N ASP A 119 21.70 1.63 2.35
CA ASP A 119 22.65 1.15 3.38
C ASP A 119 22.02 0.03 4.23
N ARG A 120 21.82 -1.14 3.60
CA ARG A 120 21.24 -2.33 4.25
C ARG A 120 22.03 -2.79 5.46
N ASP A 121 23.36 -2.68 5.43
CA ASP A 121 24.23 -3.11 6.52
C ASP A 121 23.96 -2.31 7.81
N SER A 122 23.86 -0.98 7.70
CA SER A 122 23.52 -0.14 8.85
C SER A 122 22.10 -0.39 9.33
N ALA A 123 21.14 -0.53 8.41
CA ALA A 123 19.76 -0.86 8.76
C ALA A 123 19.69 -2.16 9.59
N PHE A 124 20.31 -3.24 9.10
CA PHE A 124 20.26 -4.54 9.75
C PHE A 124 20.99 -4.53 11.10
N ARG A 125 22.10 -3.77 11.24
CA ARG A 125 22.73 -3.55 12.56
C ARG A 125 21.75 -2.93 13.56
N VAL A 126 21.00 -1.91 13.17
CA VAL A 126 20.03 -1.24 14.06
C VAL A 126 18.84 -2.16 14.38
N LEU A 127 18.31 -2.89 13.40
CA LEU A 127 17.19 -3.82 13.60
C LEU A 127 17.57 -4.97 14.53
N ARG A 128 18.80 -5.50 14.42
CA ARG A 128 19.31 -6.49 15.38
C ARG A 128 19.31 -5.95 16.81
N LEU A 129 19.68 -4.68 17.05
CA LEU A 129 19.62 -4.09 18.40
C LEU A 129 18.19 -4.04 18.97
N ILE A 130 17.20 -3.72 18.12
CA ILE A 130 15.79 -3.72 18.52
C ILE A 130 15.33 -5.14 18.87
N GLN A 131 15.65 -6.12 18.03
CA GLN A 131 15.24 -7.52 18.20
C GLN A 131 15.78 -8.18 19.48
N HIS A 132 16.99 -7.81 19.95
CA HIS A 132 17.52 -8.33 21.23
C HIS A 132 16.89 -7.65 22.45
N SER A 133 16.49 -6.39 22.32
CA SER A 133 16.02 -5.57 23.44
C SER A 133 14.50 -5.66 23.67
N ASN A 134 13.74 -6.20 22.70
CA ASN A 134 12.29 -6.26 22.76
C ASN A 134 11.74 -7.63 22.32
N SER A 135 10.83 -8.21 23.11
CA SER A 135 10.18 -9.50 22.83
C SER A 135 8.72 -9.34 22.36
N ASP A 136 8.22 -8.12 22.16
CA ASP A 136 6.85 -7.88 21.71
C ASP A 136 6.65 -8.23 20.22
N HIS A 137 5.60 -9.01 19.94
CA HIS A 137 5.13 -9.31 18.59
C HIS A 137 4.85 -8.05 17.76
N SER A 138 4.41 -6.95 18.37
CA SER A 138 4.16 -5.68 17.67
C SER A 138 5.44 -5.11 17.04
N VAL A 139 6.57 -5.24 17.74
CA VAL A 139 7.89 -4.78 17.27
C VAL A 139 8.46 -5.73 16.23
N LEU A 140 8.32 -7.04 16.42
CA LEU A 140 8.71 -8.02 15.40
C LEU A 140 7.98 -7.79 14.07
N ARG A 141 6.69 -7.44 14.13
CA ARG A 141 5.92 -7.06 12.94
C ARG A 141 6.53 -5.82 12.27
N LYS A 142 6.77 -4.74 13.00
CA LYS A 142 7.39 -3.52 12.45
C LYS A 142 8.77 -3.77 11.82
N ILE A 143 9.55 -4.70 12.37
CA ILE A 143 10.82 -5.11 11.74
C ILE A 143 10.54 -5.87 10.45
N ALA A 144 9.59 -6.82 10.45
CA ALA A 144 9.22 -7.59 9.26
C ALA A 144 8.76 -6.66 8.12
N GLU A 145 7.91 -5.67 8.42
CA GLU A 145 7.46 -4.63 7.48
C GLU A 145 8.60 -3.89 6.76
N LEU A 146 9.81 -3.88 7.33
CA LEU A 146 10.98 -3.20 6.77
C LEU A 146 11.87 -4.10 5.91
N ILE A 147 11.89 -5.41 6.17
CA ILE A 147 12.93 -6.31 5.62
C ILE A 147 12.38 -7.53 4.90
N GLY A 148 11.06 -7.68 4.79
CA GLY A 148 10.48 -8.83 4.13
C GLY A 148 8.97 -8.90 4.26
N ASP A 149 8.43 -10.06 3.91
CA ASP A 149 7.01 -10.31 4.09
C ASP A 149 6.66 -10.41 5.59
N SER A 150 5.57 -9.75 5.98
CA SER A 150 5.09 -9.70 7.37
C SER A 150 4.36 -10.96 7.82
N TYR A 151 3.99 -11.81 6.86
CA TYR A 151 3.22 -13.04 7.03
C TYR A 151 3.86 -14.18 6.25
N GLU A 152 3.52 -15.42 6.58
CA GLU A 152 3.97 -16.58 5.82
C GLU A 152 3.40 -16.56 4.40
N SER A 153 4.30 -16.59 3.41
CA SER A 153 3.99 -16.63 1.97
C SER A 153 4.58 -17.87 1.30
N LYS A 154 3.86 -18.46 0.33
CA LYS A 154 4.39 -19.54 -0.53
C LYS A 154 4.12 -19.24 -2.01
N PRO A 155 5.02 -19.62 -2.94
CA PRO A 155 4.71 -19.55 -4.37
C PRO A 155 3.64 -20.60 -4.73
N LEU A 156 2.67 -20.22 -5.56
CA LEU A 156 1.70 -21.13 -6.18
C LEU A 156 2.09 -21.49 -7.61
N THR A 157 2.76 -20.60 -8.33
CA THR A 157 3.30 -20.85 -9.67
C THR A 157 4.82 -20.90 -9.64
N GLN A 158 5.43 -21.62 -10.59
CA GLN A 158 6.88 -21.79 -10.73
C GLN A 158 7.23 -21.90 -12.23
N GLY A 159 8.53 -21.84 -12.55
CA GLY A 159 9.06 -21.97 -13.92
C GLY A 159 9.45 -20.62 -14.51
N ASP A 160 9.57 -20.56 -15.85
CA ASP A 160 10.10 -19.37 -16.55
C ASP A 160 8.99 -18.54 -17.24
N SER A 161 7.73 -18.75 -16.86
CA SER A 161 6.58 -18.06 -17.45
C SER A 161 5.97 -17.06 -16.48
N ASP A 162 5.65 -15.86 -16.96
CA ASP A 162 4.94 -14.86 -16.16
C ASP A 162 3.47 -15.22 -15.90
N ASN A 163 3.00 -14.89 -14.70
CA ASN A 163 1.64 -15.14 -14.23
C ASN A 163 1.13 -13.90 -13.48
N TYR A 164 -0.06 -13.42 -13.85
CA TYR A 164 -0.60 -12.15 -13.38
C TYR A 164 -2.07 -12.24 -12.96
N SER A 165 -2.47 -11.21 -12.21
CA SER A 165 -3.87 -10.87 -11.90
C SER A 165 -4.66 -12.05 -11.30
N PRO A 166 -4.20 -12.60 -10.16
CA PRO A 166 -4.95 -13.63 -9.46
C PRO A 166 -6.29 -13.07 -8.97
N THR A 167 -7.35 -13.88 -9.06
CA THR A 167 -8.64 -13.62 -8.42
C THR A 167 -9.17 -14.93 -7.83
N PHE A 168 -9.77 -14.87 -6.65
CA PHE A 168 -10.38 -16.06 -6.03
C PHE A 168 -11.77 -16.34 -6.60
N SER A 169 -12.14 -17.61 -6.67
CA SER A 169 -13.53 -18.04 -6.82
C SER A 169 -14.32 -17.63 -5.57
N SER A 170 -15.64 -17.49 -5.69
CA SER A 170 -16.52 -17.06 -4.57
C SER A 170 -16.51 -18.01 -3.37
N ASP A 171 -16.26 -19.30 -3.59
CA ASP A 171 -16.09 -20.30 -2.55
C ASP A 171 -14.67 -20.36 -1.96
N GLY A 172 -13.73 -19.59 -2.53
CA GLY A 172 -12.33 -19.51 -2.11
C GLY A 172 -11.49 -20.75 -2.43
N THR A 173 -12.01 -21.72 -3.20
CA THR A 173 -11.30 -22.99 -3.44
C THR A 173 -10.35 -22.95 -4.65
N GLU A 174 -10.59 -22.05 -5.60
CA GLU A 174 -9.79 -21.87 -6.81
C GLU A 174 -9.32 -20.42 -6.97
N ILE A 175 -8.23 -20.25 -7.72
CA ILE A 175 -7.72 -18.95 -8.18
C ILE A 175 -7.72 -18.96 -9.70
N ALA A 176 -8.39 -17.99 -10.32
CA ALA A 176 -8.22 -17.67 -11.74
C ALA A 176 -7.06 -16.70 -11.92
N PHE A 177 -6.28 -16.87 -12.99
CA PHE A 177 -5.16 -15.98 -13.28
C PHE A 177 -4.76 -16.04 -14.75
N ALA A 178 -4.04 -15.02 -15.22
CA ALA A 178 -3.46 -14.99 -16.55
C ALA A 178 -2.06 -15.60 -16.54
N SER A 179 -1.74 -16.48 -17.48
CA SER A 179 -0.42 -17.11 -17.61
C SER A 179 0.10 -17.00 -19.03
N PHE A 180 1.36 -16.61 -19.18
CA PHE A 180 2.05 -16.46 -20.46
C PHE A 180 2.90 -17.68 -20.84
N ARG A 181 2.55 -18.85 -20.29
CA ARG A 181 3.31 -20.10 -20.47
C ARG A 181 3.31 -20.66 -21.90
N LEU A 182 2.46 -20.13 -22.79
CA LEU A 182 2.34 -20.53 -24.20
C LEU A 182 2.55 -19.34 -25.16
N ASP A 183 3.44 -18.39 -24.82
CA ASP A 183 3.75 -17.17 -25.58
C ASP A 183 2.62 -16.13 -25.72
N ASN A 184 1.45 -16.39 -25.17
CA ASN A 184 0.36 -15.44 -25.04
C ASN A 184 -0.36 -15.60 -23.71
N GLY A 185 -1.00 -14.53 -23.27
CA GLY A 185 -1.79 -14.53 -22.03
C GLY A 185 -3.03 -15.39 -22.18
N GLU A 186 -3.20 -16.37 -21.30
CA GLU A 186 -4.40 -17.18 -21.23
C GLU A 186 -4.87 -17.36 -19.79
N ILE A 187 -6.17 -17.57 -19.62
CA ILE A 187 -6.76 -17.72 -18.29
C ILE A 187 -6.70 -19.19 -17.85
N TYR A 188 -6.17 -19.41 -16.65
CA TYR A 188 -6.11 -20.71 -15.99
C TYR A 188 -6.79 -20.66 -14.63
N LEU A 189 -7.25 -21.81 -14.16
CA LEU A 189 -7.70 -22.04 -12.79
C LEU A 189 -6.75 -22.99 -12.09
N MET A 190 -6.38 -22.66 -10.86
CA MET A 190 -5.60 -23.52 -9.97
C MET A 190 -6.23 -23.61 -8.59
N ASP A 191 -5.88 -24.65 -7.84
CA ASP A 191 -6.21 -24.71 -6.41
C ASP A 191 -5.19 -23.91 -5.56
N LEU A 192 -5.46 -23.81 -4.26
CA LEU A 192 -4.58 -23.10 -3.29
C LEU A 192 -3.26 -23.84 -2.98
N ASN A 193 -2.99 -24.97 -3.65
CA ASN A 193 -1.70 -25.66 -3.63
C ASN A 193 -0.91 -25.45 -4.93
N GLY A 194 -1.41 -24.62 -5.86
CA GLY A 194 -0.75 -24.31 -7.12
C GLY A 194 -1.00 -25.36 -8.21
N ARG A 195 -1.86 -26.35 -7.98
CA ARG A 195 -2.17 -27.35 -9.01
C ARG A 195 -3.15 -26.74 -10.00
N ILE A 196 -2.71 -26.60 -11.25
CA ILE A 196 -3.58 -26.22 -12.37
C ILE A 196 -4.72 -27.24 -12.49
N ARG A 197 -5.95 -26.76 -12.35
CA ARG A 197 -7.19 -27.54 -12.48
C ARG A 197 -7.76 -27.44 -13.88
N ARG A 198 -7.61 -26.29 -14.53
CA ARG A 198 -8.24 -26.03 -15.82
C ARG A 198 -7.54 -24.92 -16.60
N ARG A 199 -7.45 -25.08 -17.92
CA ARG A 199 -7.26 -23.97 -18.87
C ARG A 199 -8.63 -23.47 -19.31
N VAL A 200 -8.88 -22.17 -19.22
CA VAL A 200 -10.18 -21.54 -19.50
C VAL A 200 -10.23 -21.04 -20.93
N THR A 201 -9.22 -20.28 -21.36
CA THR A 201 -9.13 -19.72 -22.70
C THR A 201 -8.10 -20.42 -23.58
N PHE A 202 -8.29 -20.34 -24.89
CA PHE A 202 -7.51 -21.04 -25.92
C PHE A 202 -7.29 -20.09 -27.10
N THR A 203 -6.48 -19.05 -26.87
CA THR A 203 -6.23 -18.01 -27.88
C THR A 203 -4.81 -18.09 -28.40
N THR A 204 -4.59 -17.66 -29.64
CA THR A 204 -3.25 -17.55 -30.27
C THR A 204 -2.89 -16.11 -30.59
N ASP A 205 -3.91 -15.28 -30.86
CA ASP A 205 -3.76 -13.92 -31.39
C ASP A 205 -4.11 -12.86 -30.35
N PHE A 206 -4.48 -13.26 -29.14
CA PHE A 206 -4.83 -12.35 -28.04
C PHE A 206 -4.07 -12.71 -26.77
N ASN A 207 -3.86 -11.69 -25.94
CA ASN A 207 -3.51 -11.83 -24.54
C ASN A 207 -4.78 -11.64 -23.71
N ASP A 208 -5.28 -12.74 -23.15
CA ASP A 208 -6.36 -12.71 -22.17
C ASP A 208 -5.77 -12.45 -20.79
N SER A 209 -6.32 -11.48 -20.07
CA SER A 209 -5.78 -11.03 -18.78
C SER A 209 -6.86 -10.51 -17.83
N SER A 210 -6.45 -10.27 -16.58
CA SER A 210 -7.30 -9.69 -15.54
C SER A 210 -8.66 -10.39 -15.39
N PRO A 211 -8.68 -11.72 -15.16
CA PRO A 211 -9.93 -12.44 -14.97
C PRO A 211 -10.64 -11.99 -13.70
N THR A 212 -11.97 -12.05 -13.73
CA THR A 212 -12.85 -11.86 -12.57
C THR A 212 -14.01 -12.84 -12.65
N PHE A 213 -14.43 -13.38 -11.50
CA PHE A 213 -15.59 -14.27 -11.42
C PHE A 213 -16.86 -13.44 -11.31
N LEU A 214 -17.88 -13.78 -12.09
CA LEU A 214 -19.21 -13.21 -11.90
C LEU A 214 -19.95 -13.89 -10.74
N THR A 215 -21.01 -13.24 -10.22
CA THR A 215 -21.89 -13.85 -9.22
C THR A 215 -22.72 -14.99 -9.82
N THR A 216 -23.00 -14.93 -11.13
CA THR A 216 -23.52 -16.07 -11.88
C THR A 216 -22.47 -17.19 -11.92
N PRO A 217 -22.78 -18.39 -11.40
CA PRO A 217 -21.79 -19.46 -11.30
C PRO A 217 -21.19 -19.86 -12.65
N ASN A 218 -19.94 -20.35 -12.61
CA ASN A 218 -19.23 -20.93 -13.75
C ASN A 218 -18.91 -19.97 -14.90
N TYR A 219 -18.94 -18.66 -14.68
CA TYR A 219 -18.53 -17.67 -15.68
C TYR A 219 -17.31 -16.87 -15.23
N ILE A 220 -16.36 -16.68 -16.15
CA ILE A 220 -15.21 -15.79 -15.97
C ILE A 220 -15.26 -14.70 -17.02
N PHE A 221 -15.17 -13.46 -16.56
CA PHE A 221 -15.10 -12.25 -17.36
C PHE A 221 -13.65 -11.74 -17.37
N TYR A 222 -13.14 -11.27 -18.50
CA TYR A 222 -11.71 -10.93 -18.62
C TYR A 222 -11.44 -9.94 -19.75
N SER A 223 -10.28 -9.27 -19.67
CA SER A 223 -9.73 -8.42 -20.73
C SER A 223 -9.13 -9.28 -21.84
N SER A 224 -9.37 -8.91 -23.10
CA SER A 224 -8.76 -9.54 -24.27
C SER A 224 -8.17 -8.47 -25.17
N GLU A 225 -6.86 -8.52 -25.37
CA GLU A 225 -6.07 -7.55 -26.13
C GLU A 225 -5.34 -8.26 -27.28
N PRO A 226 -5.38 -7.76 -28.52
CA PRO A 226 -4.63 -8.36 -29.62
C PRO A 226 -3.13 -8.44 -29.29
N LYS A 227 -2.52 -9.56 -29.68
CA LYS A 227 -1.09 -9.78 -29.54
C LYS A 227 -0.34 -8.88 -30.52
N SER A 228 0.02 -7.65 -30.11
CA SER A 228 1.01 -6.85 -30.84
C SER A 228 2.37 -7.54 -30.74
N SER A 229 3.10 -7.70 -31.85
CA SER A 229 4.34 -8.46 -31.91
C SER A 229 5.36 -8.05 -30.82
N ARG A 230 5.63 -8.98 -29.89
CA ARG A 230 6.85 -9.14 -29.07
C ARG A 230 7.16 -8.20 -27.89
N GLU A 231 6.29 -7.28 -27.50
CA GLU A 231 6.47 -6.60 -26.20
C GLU A 231 5.21 -6.74 -25.33
N VAL A 232 5.28 -7.63 -24.34
CA VAL A 232 4.40 -7.56 -23.16
C VAL A 232 4.83 -6.31 -22.40
N LYS A 233 4.17 -5.17 -22.64
CA LYS A 233 4.28 -4.04 -21.71
C LYS A 233 3.50 -4.44 -20.47
N VAL A 234 4.22 -4.72 -19.38
CA VAL A 234 3.63 -4.78 -18.04
C VAL A 234 2.92 -3.45 -17.85
N VAL A 235 1.59 -3.47 -17.85
CA VAL A 235 0.82 -2.27 -17.56
C VAL A 235 0.92 -2.07 -16.05
N ILE A 236 1.96 -1.37 -15.61
CA ILE A 236 1.87 -0.61 -14.36
C ILE A 236 0.87 0.48 -14.68
N GLN A 237 -0.37 0.29 -14.21
CA GLN A 237 -1.51 1.09 -14.65
C GLN A 237 -1.42 2.52 -14.13
N SER A 238 -1.05 3.44 -15.04
CA SER A 238 -1.33 4.89 -15.04
C SER A 238 -0.66 5.58 -16.24
N SER A 239 -0.62 4.94 -17.42
CA SER A 239 -0.02 5.53 -18.63
C SER A 239 -1.12 5.80 -19.66
N GLY A 240 -1.88 6.89 -19.44
CA GLY A 240 -3.11 7.23 -20.16
C GLY A 240 -2.94 7.81 -21.57
N SER A 241 -1.73 7.97 -22.11
CA SER A 241 -1.55 8.66 -23.42
C SER A 241 -1.64 7.79 -24.68
N THR A 242 -1.92 6.48 -24.58
CA THR A 242 -2.08 5.60 -25.75
C THR A 242 -3.48 4.99 -25.81
N PRO A 243 -4.15 5.00 -26.99
CA PRO A 243 -5.43 4.31 -27.16
C PRO A 243 -5.34 2.87 -26.68
N ILE A 244 -6.27 2.47 -25.82
CA ILE A 244 -6.36 1.08 -25.39
C ILE A 244 -7.01 0.29 -26.50
N TYR A 245 -6.35 -0.78 -26.95
CA TYR A 245 -6.93 -1.76 -27.87
C TYR A 245 -7.23 -3.04 -27.12
N ALA A 246 -8.23 -3.00 -26.23
CA ALA A 246 -8.66 -4.15 -25.45
C ALA A 246 -10.17 -4.14 -25.31
N GLY A 247 -10.76 -5.33 -25.31
CA GLY A 247 -12.19 -5.55 -25.14
C GLY A 247 -12.45 -6.57 -24.04
N PHE A 248 -13.72 -6.91 -23.85
CA PHE A 248 -14.10 -7.89 -22.84
C PHE A 248 -14.77 -9.11 -23.44
N ASN A 249 -14.34 -10.25 -22.94
CA ASN A 249 -14.93 -11.55 -23.22
C ASN A 249 -15.41 -12.19 -21.92
N LEU A 250 -16.42 -13.03 -22.06
CA LEU A 250 -17.01 -13.83 -21.02
C LEU A 250 -16.95 -15.30 -21.45
N THR A 251 -16.40 -16.18 -20.61
CA THR A 251 -16.31 -17.61 -20.92
C THR A 251 -16.98 -18.43 -19.82
N HIS A 252 -17.85 -19.36 -20.23
CA HIS A 252 -18.36 -20.38 -19.32
C HIS A 252 -17.29 -21.46 -19.09
N ILE A 253 -16.91 -21.67 -17.83
CA ILE A 253 -15.73 -22.43 -17.39
C ILE A 253 -15.74 -23.88 -17.90
N HIS A 254 -16.91 -24.53 -17.93
CA HIS A 254 -17.04 -25.95 -18.28
C HIS A 254 -17.29 -26.19 -19.76
N SER A 255 -18.28 -25.49 -20.33
CA SER A 255 -18.66 -25.66 -21.74
C SER A 255 -17.71 -24.98 -22.72
N LYS A 256 -16.85 -24.06 -22.24
CA LYS A 256 -15.90 -23.27 -23.05
C LYS A 256 -16.57 -22.35 -24.07
N VAL A 257 -17.86 -22.10 -23.91
CA VAL A 257 -18.58 -21.11 -24.71
C VAL A 257 -18.11 -19.72 -24.29
N THR A 258 -17.54 -18.99 -25.25
CA THR A 258 -17.07 -17.62 -25.08
C THR A 258 -18.00 -16.65 -25.82
N ARG A 259 -18.30 -15.52 -25.18
CA ARG A 259 -19.07 -14.41 -25.73
C ARG A 259 -18.27 -13.12 -25.64
N ALA A 260 -18.23 -12.38 -26.74
CA ALA A 260 -17.67 -11.03 -26.73
C ALA A 260 -18.72 -10.07 -26.15
N VAL A 261 -18.34 -9.33 -25.13
CA VAL A 261 -19.20 -8.40 -24.40
C VAL A 261 -18.89 -6.96 -24.80
N LEU A 262 -17.61 -6.57 -24.85
CA LEU A 262 -17.18 -5.29 -25.41
C LEU A 262 -16.14 -5.50 -26.51
N PRO A 263 -16.25 -4.80 -27.66
CA PRO A 263 -15.28 -4.92 -28.72
C PRO A 263 -13.94 -4.28 -28.31
N VAL A 264 -12.85 -4.77 -28.91
CA VAL A 264 -11.48 -4.27 -28.68
C VAL A 264 -11.34 -2.77 -28.95
N SER A 265 -12.10 -2.25 -29.92
CA SER A 265 -12.11 -0.83 -30.27
C SER A 265 -12.71 0.07 -29.19
N PHE A 266 -13.42 -0.48 -28.20
CA PHE A 266 -13.92 0.29 -27.07
C PHE A 266 -12.80 0.69 -26.11
N GLY A 267 -11.74 -0.11 -26.01
CA GLY A 267 -10.58 0.20 -25.18
C GLY A 267 -10.85 0.09 -23.68
N ALA A 268 -11.22 -1.12 -23.22
CA ALA A 268 -11.52 -1.41 -21.82
C ALA A 268 -10.53 -2.43 -21.21
N ARG A 269 -10.12 -2.21 -19.96
CA ARG A 269 -9.23 -3.12 -19.20
C ARG A 269 -9.69 -3.25 -17.73
N VAL A 270 -9.11 -4.21 -17.02
CA VAL A 270 -9.28 -4.37 -15.55
C VAL A 270 -10.73 -4.53 -15.11
N PRO A 271 -11.47 -5.51 -15.66
CA PRO A 271 -12.78 -5.78 -15.12
C PRO A 271 -12.64 -6.23 -13.67
N ARG A 272 -13.51 -5.69 -12.81
CA ARG A 272 -13.77 -6.17 -11.46
C ARG A 272 -15.25 -6.39 -11.30
N ALA A 273 -15.63 -7.63 -11.05
CA ALA A 273 -17.01 -7.96 -10.76
C ALA A 273 -17.40 -7.51 -9.35
N SER A 274 -18.65 -7.08 -9.21
CA SER A 274 -19.29 -6.86 -7.93
C SER A 274 -19.44 -8.19 -7.19
N PRO A 275 -19.24 -8.21 -5.86
CA PRO A 275 -19.42 -9.43 -5.06
C PRO A 275 -20.90 -9.78 -4.83
N VAL A 276 -21.83 -8.88 -5.13
CA VAL A 276 -23.27 -9.04 -4.79
C VAL A 276 -24.19 -9.14 -6.01
N GLU A 277 -23.81 -8.57 -7.15
CA GLU A 277 -24.61 -8.45 -8.36
C GLU A 277 -23.73 -8.73 -9.61
N ASN A 278 -24.30 -9.05 -10.78
CA ASN A 278 -23.52 -9.20 -12.02
C ASN A 278 -23.19 -7.83 -12.62
N GLN A 279 -22.55 -6.98 -11.84
CA GLN A 279 -22.03 -5.70 -12.27
C GLN A 279 -20.52 -5.78 -12.41
N VAL A 280 -19.97 -5.09 -13.40
CA VAL A 280 -18.53 -5.03 -13.64
C VAL A 280 -18.09 -3.58 -13.75
N ILE A 281 -17.19 -3.16 -12.86
CA ILE A 281 -16.47 -1.88 -13.00
C ILE A 281 -15.14 -2.10 -13.68
N TYR A 282 -14.70 -1.10 -14.44
CA TYR A 282 -13.48 -1.19 -15.24
C TYR A 282 -12.98 0.19 -15.66
N GLU A 283 -11.77 0.23 -16.20
CA GLU A 283 -11.17 1.46 -16.75
C GLU A 283 -11.26 1.47 -18.28
N SER A 284 -11.45 2.64 -18.85
CA SER A 284 -11.43 2.85 -20.30
C SER A 284 -11.03 4.29 -20.65
N ASN A 285 -10.31 4.46 -21.76
CA ASN A 285 -10.01 5.77 -22.33
C ASN A 285 -10.86 6.09 -23.57
N ALA A 286 -12.06 5.49 -23.70
CA ALA A 286 -12.97 5.73 -24.81
C ALA A 286 -13.34 7.21 -25.00
N ASP A 287 -13.30 8.00 -23.91
CA ASP A 287 -13.65 9.43 -23.89
C ASP A 287 -12.44 10.39 -23.84
N GLY A 288 -11.21 9.88 -23.98
CA GLY A 288 -9.99 10.70 -23.96
C GLY A 288 -8.97 10.26 -22.91
N ASN A 289 -9.14 10.71 -21.67
CA ASN A 289 -8.39 10.27 -20.48
C ASN A 289 -8.95 8.94 -19.94
N LEU A 290 -8.20 8.26 -19.07
CA LEU A 290 -8.70 7.08 -18.37
C LEU A 290 -9.82 7.48 -17.41
N GLU A 291 -10.95 6.80 -17.55
CA GLU A 291 -12.13 7.00 -16.72
C GLU A 291 -12.72 5.65 -16.33
N LEU A 292 -13.52 5.65 -15.27
CA LEU A 292 -14.20 4.46 -14.78
C LEU A 292 -15.56 4.31 -15.44
N TYR A 293 -15.88 3.06 -15.76
CA TYR A 293 -17.15 2.66 -16.35
C TYR A 293 -17.75 1.49 -15.58
N LEU A 294 -19.06 1.37 -15.69
CA LEU A 294 -19.89 0.32 -15.12
C LEU A 294 -20.66 -0.39 -16.23
N LEU A 295 -20.62 -1.72 -16.21
CA LEU A 295 -21.52 -2.59 -16.97
C LEU A 295 -22.47 -3.30 -16.00
N ASN A 296 -23.77 -3.24 -16.30
CA ASN A 296 -24.78 -4.05 -15.62
C ASN A 296 -25.13 -5.25 -16.50
N LEU A 297 -24.92 -6.47 -15.98
CA LEU A 297 -25.23 -7.73 -16.66
C LEU A 297 -26.37 -8.49 -15.98
N ASP A 298 -27.03 -7.90 -14.98
CA ASP A 298 -28.11 -8.53 -14.26
C ASP A 298 -29.32 -8.80 -15.16
N GLY A 299 -29.89 -9.99 -15.03
CA GLY A 299 -31.05 -10.42 -15.81
C GLY A 299 -30.75 -10.78 -17.27
N LEU A 300 -29.51 -10.62 -17.75
CA LEU A 300 -29.11 -11.02 -19.10
C LEU A 300 -28.86 -12.53 -19.19
N ASP A 301 -29.17 -13.13 -20.34
CA ASP A 301 -28.75 -14.50 -20.66
C ASP A 301 -27.27 -14.50 -21.09
N LEU A 302 -26.38 -14.71 -20.10
CA LEU A 302 -24.93 -14.76 -20.31
C LEU A 302 -24.48 -15.83 -21.33
N ALA A 303 -25.29 -16.85 -21.61
CA ALA A 303 -24.97 -17.85 -22.61
C ALA A 303 -25.18 -17.34 -24.04
N GLN A 304 -25.99 -16.29 -24.25
CA GLN A 304 -26.31 -15.70 -25.55
C GLN A 304 -25.93 -14.21 -25.67
N ILE A 305 -25.40 -13.61 -24.60
CA ILE A 305 -25.02 -12.19 -24.57
C ILE A 305 -24.12 -11.79 -25.74
N THR A 306 -24.40 -10.60 -26.26
CA THR A 306 -23.65 -9.92 -27.30
C THR A 306 -23.35 -8.48 -26.87
N SER A 307 -22.49 -7.79 -27.63
CA SER A 307 -22.21 -6.37 -27.38
C SER A 307 -23.42 -5.45 -27.57
N ALA A 308 -24.50 -5.91 -28.20
CA ALA A 308 -25.72 -5.12 -28.37
C ALA A 308 -26.63 -5.16 -27.13
N ASP A 309 -26.41 -6.11 -26.21
CA ASP A 309 -27.22 -6.30 -25.00
C ASP A 309 -26.70 -5.48 -23.80
N VAL A 310 -25.54 -4.83 -23.95
CA VAL A 310 -24.86 -4.11 -22.87
C VAL A 310 -24.73 -2.62 -23.16
N GLU A 311 -24.83 -1.81 -22.09
CA GLU A 311 -24.69 -0.37 -22.16
C GLU A 311 -23.60 0.09 -21.18
N PRO A 312 -22.40 0.45 -21.66
CA PRO A 312 -21.36 1.08 -20.85
C PRO A 312 -21.82 2.39 -20.23
N LYS A 313 -21.75 2.50 -18.90
CA LYS A 313 -22.04 3.74 -18.18
C LYS A 313 -20.74 4.30 -17.58
N ARG A 314 -20.28 5.46 -18.05
CA ARG A 314 -19.20 6.21 -17.38
C ARG A 314 -19.65 6.67 -15.99
N ILE A 315 -18.76 6.61 -15.00
CA ILE A 315 -19.07 6.97 -13.60
C ILE A 315 -18.12 7.99 -12.98
N THR A 316 -16.97 8.29 -13.59
CA THR A 316 -16.08 9.38 -13.21
C THR A 316 -15.97 10.41 -14.33
N TYR A 317 -15.81 11.69 -13.99
CA TYR A 317 -15.83 12.79 -14.95
C TYR A 317 -14.83 13.88 -14.55
N ASN A 318 -13.59 13.77 -15.03
CA ASN A 318 -12.56 14.77 -14.78
C ASN A 318 -11.54 14.83 -15.93
N GLU A 319 -10.51 15.68 -15.81
CA GLU A 319 -9.49 15.87 -16.85
C GLU A 319 -8.23 15.00 -16.64
N THR A 320 -8.19 14.22 -15.56
CA THR A 320 -7.05 13.37 -15.17
C THR A 320 -7.41 11.89 -15.21
N ASP A 321 -6.42 11.02 -15.18
CA ASP A 321 -6.65 9.57 -15.28
C ASP A 321 -7.22 9.00 -13.97
N ASP A 322 -8.32 8.23 -14.09
CA ASP A 322 -8.94 7.40 -13.08
C ASP A 322 -8.92 5.92 -13.52
N GLY A 323 -8.42 5.03 -12.65
CA GLY A 323 -8.21 3.63 -13.02
C GLY A 323 -8.09 2.67 -11.82
N SER A 324 -7.81 1.39 -12.14
CA SER A 324 -7.69 0.31 -11.15
C SER A 324 -8.81 0.26 -10.09
N PRO A 325 -10.10 0.27 -10.49
CA PRO A 325 -11.19 0.30 -9.53
C PRO A 325 -11.34 -1.05 -8.81
N ALA A 326 -11.92 -1.06 -7.61
CA ALA A 326 -12.33 -2.26 -6.88
C ALA A 326 -13.57 -1.98 -6.02
N PHE A 327 -14.46 -2.96 -5.94
CA PHE A 327 -15.66 -2.87 -5.11
C PHE A 327 -15.37 -3.03 -3.62
N PHE A 328 -16.11 -2.28 -2.80
CA PHE A 328 -16.36 -2.69 -1.42
C PHE A 328 -17.32 -3.89 -1.39
N PRO A 329 -17.29 -4.73 -0.32
CA PRO A 329 -18.13 -5.92 -0.22
C PRO A 329 -19.64 -5.66 -0.25
N ASP A 330 -20.06 -4.43 0.05
CA ASP A 330 -21.46 -4.00 -0.03
C ASP A 330 -21.96 -3.80 -1.47
N GLY A 331 -21.06 -3.78 -2.47
CA GLY A 331 -21.36 -3.52 -3.87
C GLY A 331 -21.80 -2.10 -4.20
N LYS A 332 -21.84 -1.21 -3.20
CA LYS A 332 -22.36 0.17 -3.34
C LYS A 332 -21.26 1.20 -3.45
N ARG A 333 -20.09 0.90 -2.91
CA ARG A 333 -18.91 1.76 -2.95
C ARG A 333 -17.77 1.12 -3.70
N ILE A 334 -16.88 1.97 -4.20
CA ILE A 334 -15.64 1.55 -4.82
C ILE A 334 -14.46 2.30 -4.22
N VAL A 335 -13.29 1.70 -4.32
CA VAL A 335 -11.99 2.36 -4.20
C VAL A 335 -11.32 2.35 -5.57
N PHE A 336 -10.64 3.42 -5.93
CA PHE A 336 -9.95 3.54 -7.22
C PHE A 336 -8.71 4.42 -7.09
N VAL A 337 -7.92 4.47 -8.15
CA VAL A 337 -6.72 5.32 -8.24
C VAL A 337 -7.03 6.52 -9.12
N SER A 338 -6.61 7.70 -8.70
CA SER A 338 -6.73 8.93 -9.49
C SER A 338 -5.45 9.76 -9.46
N SER A 339 -5.18 10.46 -10.57
CA SER A 339 -4.05 11.37 -10.76
C SER A 339 -4.38 12.86 -10.58
N ARG A 340 -5.57 13.20 -10.03
CA ARG A 340 -6.06 14.59 -9.82
C ARG A 340 -5.08 15.54 -9.11
N ASN A 341 -4.09 15.03 -8.37
CA ASN A 341 -3.11 15.82 -7.60
C ASN A 341 -1.66 15.63 -8.08
N ASP A 342 -1.46 15.33 -9.37
CA ASP A 342 -0.15 15.02 -9.99
C ASP A 342 0.58 13.80 -9.41
N VAL A 343 -0.10 13.05 -8.54
CA VAL A 343 0.35 11.80 -7.91
C VAL A 343 -0.84 10.84 -7.93
N ASN A 344 -0.59 9.57 -8.26
CA ASN A 344 -1.63 8.54 -8.23
C ASN A 344 -2.02 8.26 -6.78
N GLN A 345 -3.22 8.63 -6.36
CA GLN A 345 -3.72 8.48 -4.99
C GLN A 345 -5.00 7.66 -4.96
N LEU A 346 -5.32 7.13 -3.78
CA LEU A 346 -6.57 6.39 -3.57
C LEU A 346 -7.74 7.36 -3.40
N TYR A 347 -8.84 7.05 -4.05
CA TYR A 347 -10.12 7.73 -3.89
C TYR A 347 -11.21 6.69 -3.63
N THR A 348 -12.25 7.10 -2.94
CA THR A 348 -13.46 6.29 -2.76
C THR A 348 -14.69 7.06 -3.21
N MET A 349 -15.68 6.36 -3.73
CA MET A 349 -16.98 6.95 -4.09
C MET A 349 -18.09 5.91 -4.06
N ASP A 350 -19.34 6.35 -4.12
CA ASP A 350 -20.48 5.49 -4.39
C ASP A 350 -20.52 5.12 -5.89
N ILE A 351 -21.09 3.96 -6.22
CA ILE A 351 -21.13 3.42 -7.60
C ILE A 351 -21.96 4.30 -8.57
N ASP A 352 -22.79 5.19 -8.04
CA ASP A 352 -23.53 6.18 -8.82
C ASP A 352 -22.71 7.44 -9.16
N GLY A 353 -21.46 7.53 -8.69
CA GLY A 353 -20.53 8.64 -8.88
C GLY A 353 -20.59 9.70 -7.78
N GLN A 354 -21.42 9.51 -6.75
CA GLN A 354 -21.58 10.46 -5.66
C GLN A 354 -20.59 10.18 -4.51
N ASN A 355 -20.49 11.14 -3.56
CA ASN A 355 -19.70 11.01 -2.33
C ASN A 355 -18.22 10.65 -2.58
N GLU A 356 -17.62 11.23 -3.62
CA GLU A 356 -16.19 11.10 -3.89
C GLU A 356 -15.35 11.71 -2.74
N GLU A 357 -14.36 10.96 -2.27
CA GLU A 357 -13.45 11.35 -1.19
C GLU A 357 -12.01 10.96 -1.54
N HIS A 358 -11.06 11.89 -1.32
CA HIS A 358 -9.63 11.62 -1.42
C HIS A 358 -9.17 10.82 -0.18
N PHE A 359 -8.85 9.56 -0.40
CA PHE A 359 -8.61 8.59 0.67
C PHE A 359 -7.11 8.53 1.04
N ASN A 360 -6.80 8.87 2.30
CA ASN A 360 -5.42 8.90 2.82
C ASN A 360 -4.45 9.77 1.96
N PRO A 361 -4.69 11.08 1.86
CA PRO A 361 -3.86 11.98 1.06
C PRO A 361 -2.39 11.94 1.49
N ASN A 362 -1.50 11.58 0.56
CA ASN A 362 -0.06 11.57 0.74
C ASN A 362 0.65 11.89 -0.58
N ARG A 363 1.99 11.74 -0.63
CA ARG A 363 2.83 12.11 -1.78
C ARG A 363 3.32 10.92 -2.61
N TYR A 364 2.87 9.72 -2.30
CA TYR A 364 3.41 8.49 -2.86
C TYR A 364 2.38 7.80 -3.73
N ASP A 365 2.77 7.45 -4.95
CA ASP A 365 1.87 6.75 -5.85
C ASP A 365 1.30 5.46 -5.24
N CYS A 366 0.02 5.26 -5.51
CA CYS A 366 -0.77 4.11 -5.11
C CYS A 366 -1.38 3.43 -6.34
N TYR A 367 -1.34 2.10 -6.38
CA TYR A 367 -1.82 1.32 -7.52
C TYR A 367 -2.63 0.10 -7.05
N ASN A 368 -3.47 -0.44 -7.94
CA ASN A 368 -4.19 -1.71 -7.79
C ASN A 368 -4.83 -1.95 -6.39
N PRO A 369 -5.70 -1.06 -5.90
CA PRO A 369 -6.40 -1.29 -4.64
C PRO A 369 -7.34 -2.51 -4.74
N THR A 370 -7.55 -3.18 -3.61
CA THR A 370 -8.57 -4.20 -3.40
C THR A 370 -9.07 -4.15 -1.96
N VAL A 371 -10.33 -4.48 -1.74
CA VAL A 371 -10.98 -4.38 -0.41
C VAL A 371 -11.11 -5.78 0.19
N SER A 372 -10.84 -5.91 1.48
CA SER A 372 -11.07 -7.15 2.22
C SER A 372 -12.55 -7.51 2.24
N PRO A 373 -12.92 -8.81 2.30
CA PRO A 373 -14.33 -9.25 2.28
C PRO A 373 -15.18 -8.70 3.43
N ASP A 374 -14.56 -8.32 4.55
CA ASP A 374 -15.24 -7.69 5.69
C ASP A 374 -15.37 -6.16 5.55
N GLY A 375 -14.80 -5.57 4.50
CA GLY A 375 -14.87 -4.15 4.17
C GLY A 375 -13.99 -3.26 5.06
N LYS A 376 -13.15 -3.84 5.92
CA LYS A 376 -12.40 -3.08 6.94
C LYS A 376 -10.98 -2.72 6.53
N THR A 377 -10.44 -3.39 5.51
CA THR A 377 -9.04 -3.24 5.08
C THR A 377 -8.99 -3.07 3.58
N ILE A 378 -8.13 -2.19 3.10
CA ILE A 378 -7.78 -2.04 1.69
C ILE A 378 -6.33 -2.48 1.54
N ALA A 379 -6.06 -3.38 0.59
CA ALA A 379 -4.72 -3.68 0.14
C ALA A 379 -4.43 -2.88 -1.14
N TYR A 380 -3.26 -2.28 -1.25
CA TYR A 380 -2.86 -1.52 -2.43
C TYR A 380 -1.34 -1.59 -2.62
N VAL A 381 -0.85 -1.17 -3.78
CA VAL A 381 0.58 -1.20 -4.14
C VAL A 381 1.16 0.20 -4.04
N SER A 382 2.38 0.36 -3.52
CA SER A 382 3.10 1.64 -3.52
C SER A 382 4.61 1.43 -3.57
N ALA A 383 5.32 2.35 -4.24
CA ALA A 383 6.78 2.39 -4.30
C ALA A 383 7.41 3.30 -3.21
N ARG A 384 6.64 3.65 -2.16
CA ARG A 384 7.04 4.66 -1.15
C ARG A 384 8.29 4.34 -0.34
N ASP A 385 8.67 3.07 -0.27
CA ASP A 385 9.84 2.58 0.46
C ASP A 385 10.84 1.84 -0.46
N GLY A 386 10.84 2.16 -1.76
CA GLY A 386 11.74 1.55 -2.76
C GLY A 386 10.97 0.83 -3.86
N ASP A 387 11.08 -0.50 -3.89
CA ASP A 387 10.35 -1.34 -4.84
C ASP A 387 8.82 -1.21 -4.66
N MET A 388 8.05 -1.57 -5.70
CA MET A 388 6.58 -1.65 -5.59
C MET A 388 6.20 -2.76 -4.63
N GLU A 389 5.48 -2.41 -3.58
CA GLU A 389 5.16 -3.34 -2.50
C GLU A 389 3.71 -3.19 -2.08
N ILE A 390 3.16 -4.22 -1.45
CA ILE A 390 1.78 -4.27 -1.01
C ILE A 390 1.69 -3.71 0.41
N TYR A 391 0.75 -2.79 0.58
CA TYR A 391 0.40 -2.16 1.84
C TYR A 391 -1.04 -2.52 2.20
N LEU A 392 -1.31 -2.62 3.50
CA LEU A 392 -2.65 -2.67 4.06
C LEU A 392 -2.94 -1.36 4.78
N ILE A 393 -4.13 -0.82 4.55
CA ILE A 393 -4.66 0.35 5.25
C ILE A 393 -6.09 0.04 5.70
N ASN A 394 -6.50 0.55 6.85
CA ASN A 394 -7.88 0.41 7.30
C ASN A 394 -8.81 1.23 6.39
N ALA A 395 -10.07 0.82 6.28
CA ALA A 395 -11.10 1.53 5.51
C ALA A 395 -11.45 2.94 6.05
N ASP A 396 -10.89 3.34 7.20
CA ASP A 396 -10.94 4.71 7.72
C ASP A 396 -9.69 5.55 7.38
N GLY A 397 -8.81 5.02 6.52
CA GLY A 397 -7.58 5.68 6.09
C GLY A 397 -6.44 5.63 7.10
N LYS A 398 -6.53 4.81 8.17
CA LYS A 398 -5.51 4.71 9.22
C LYS A 398 -4.79 3.36 9.24
N ASN A 399 -3.77 3.25 10.10
CA ASN A 399 -3.00 2.02 10.35
C ASN A 399 -2.42 1.39 9.09
N GLU A 400 -1.97 2.25 8.18
CA GLU A 400 -1.25 1.87 7.00
C GLU A 400 0.06 1.15 7.37
N ARG A 401 0.33 0.02 6.72
CA ARG A 401 1.52 -0.81 6.92
C ARG A 401 1.89 -1.59 5.67
N ARG A 402 3.18 -1.70 5.38
CA ARG A 402 3.72 -2.59 4.33
C ARG A 402 3.58 -4.04 4.75
N ILE A 403 3.23 -4.97 3.86
CA ILE A 403 3.12 -6.40 4.20
C ILE A 403 4.01 -7.31 3.36
N THR A 404 4.54 -6.83 2.24
CA THR A 404 5.55 -7.52 1.43
C THR A 404 6.86 -6.74 1.46
N GLY A 405 8.01 -7.41 1.42
CA GLY A 405 9.29 -6.71 1.56
C GLY A 405 10.53 -7.44 1.05
N GLU A 406 10.32 -8.53 0.30
CA GLU A 406 11.40 -9.34 -0.26
C GLU A 406 12.02 -8.68 -1.49
N ILE A 407 13.15 -9.19 -1.97
CA ILE A 407 13.76 -8.70 -3.21
C ILE A 407 12.77 -8.82 -4.37
N GLY A 408 12.60 -7.75 -5.15
CA GLY A 408 11.69 -7.69 -6.28
C GLY A 408 10.46 -6.85 -5.98
N VAL A 409 9.52 -6.83 -6.91
CA VAL A 409 8.24 -6.13 -6.77
C VAL A 409 7.14 -7.09 -6.32
N SER A 410 6.12 -6.55 -5.65
CA SER A 410 4.90 -7.24 -5.27
C SER A 410 3.68 -6.43 -5.73
N ILE A 411 2.85 -7.00 -6.60
CA ILE A 411 1.73 -6.32 -7.26
C ILE A 411 0.47 -7.19 -7.34
N HIS A 412 -0.63 -6.62 -7.83
CA HIS A 412 -1.93 -7.29 -8.05
C HIS A 412 -2.44 -8.08 -6.82
N PRO A 413 -2.61 -7.43 -5.65
CA PRO A 413 -3.18 -8.09 -4.48
C PRO A 413 -4.64 -8.51 -4.74
N ALA A 414 -5.02 -9.68 -4.22
CA ALA A 414 -6.39 -10.18 -4.21
C ALA A 414 -6.68 -10.93 -2.91
N PHE A 415 -7.69 -10.50 -2.16
CA PHE A 415 -8.12 -11.20 -0.95
C PHE A 415 -8.89 -12.48 -1.29
N SER A 416 -8.71 -13.53 -0.48
CA SER A 416 -9.63 -14.65 -0.47
C SER A 416 -11.00 -14.23 0.10
N PRO A 417 -12.11 -14.89 -0.28
CA PRO A 417 -13.45 -14.53 0.22
C PRO A 417 -13.62 -14.65 1.74
N ASP A 418 -12.81 -15.47 2.40
CA ASP A 418 -12.79 -15.61 3.86
C ASP A 418 -11.86 -14.59 4.56
N GLY A 419 -11.13 -13.77 3.81
CA GLY A 419 -10.19 -12.77 4.31
C GLY A 419 -8.93 -13.33 4.97
N ARG A 420 -8.70 -14.65 4.91
CA ARG A 420 -7.55 -15.31 5.57
C ARG A 420 -6.30 -15.35 4.70
N HIS A 421 -6.46 -15.17 3.39
CA HIS A 421 -5.37 -15.20 2.44
C HIS A 421 -5.34 -13.95 1.56
N LEU A 422 -4.13 -13.64 1.09
CA LEU A 422 -3.90 -12.67 0.03
C LEU A 422 -3.09 -13.35 -1.07
N ALA A 423 -3.66 -13.49 -2.27
CA ALA A 423 -2.89 -13.83 -3.45
C ALA A 423 -2.28 -12.56 -4.02
N TYR A 424 -1.05 -12.64 -4.53
CA TYR A 424 -0.36 -11.51 -5.13
C TYR A 424 0.68 -12.00 -6.12
N VAL A 425 1.20 -11.09 -6.94
CA VAL A 425 2.21 -11.37 -7.96
C VAL A 425 3.55 -10.82 -7.49
N SER A 426 4.64 -11.58 -7.64
CA SER A 426 5.99 -11.09 -7.35
C SER A 426 7.01 -11.70 -8.31
N ASP A 427 8.02 -10.91 -8.68
CA ASP A 427 9.16 -11.32 -9.53
C ASP A 427 10.39 -11.73 -8.71
N ARG A 428 10.24 -11.93 -7.39
CA ARG A 428 11.32 -12.31 -6.47
C ARG A 428 12.08 -13.59 -6.83
N SER A 429 11.59 -14.36 -7.80
CA SER A 429 12.28 -15.50 -8.40
C SER A 429 12.45 -15.37 -9.92
N ASN A 430 12.84 -14.19 -10.38
CA ASN A 430 13.24 -13.81 -11.74
C ASN A 430 12.12 -13.66 -12.79
N THR A 431 10.97 -14.33 -12.61
CA THR A 431 9.77 -14.12 -13.43
C THR A 431 8.56 -13.91 -12.53
N PHE A 432 7.48 -13.33 -13.07
CA PHE A 432 6.30 -13.02 -12.28
C PHE A 432 5.53 -14.28 -11.91
N HIS A 433 5.44 -14.54 -10.61
CA HIS A 433 4.70 -15.66 -10.05
C HIS A 433 3.64 -15.21 -9.08
N ILE A 434 2.60 -16.03 -8.97
CA ILE A 434 1.56 -15.87 -7.97
C ILE A 434 2.04 -16.50 -6.67
N TYR A 435 1.98 -15.72 -5.59
CA TYR A 435 2.23 -16.11 -4.23
C TYR A 435 0.92 -16.09 -3.44
N LEU A 436 0.86 -16.92 -2.40
CA LEU A 436 -0.25 -16.96 -1.44
C LEU A 436 0.28 -16.66 -0.04
N MET A 437 -0.16 -15.55 0.52
CA MET A 437 0.12 -15.11 1.88
C MET A 437 -0.99 -15.55 2.83
N SER A 438 -0.63 -16.02 4.03
CA SER A 438 -1.57 -16.39 5.10
C SER A 438 -1.65 -15.27 6.14
N LEU A 439 -2.72 -14.47 6.09
CA LEU A 439 -2.90 -13.29 6.95
C LEU A 439 -3.17 -13.64 8.42
N ASP A 440 -3.46 -14.90 8.72
CA ASP A 440 -3.57 -15.44 10.08
C ASP A 440 -2.25 -15.99 10.64
N LYS A 441 -1.17 -16.00 9.83
CA LYS A 441 0.15 -16.49 10.22
C LYS A 441 1.22 -15.42 10.04
N PRO A 442 1.37 -14.49 11.00
CA PRO A 442 2.50 -13.57 11.03
C PRO A 442 3.83 -14.31 11.03
N ILE A 443 4.87 -13.69 10.46
CA ILE A 443 6.20 -14.28 10.45
C ILE A 443 6.69 -14.54 11.89
N THR A 444 7.31 -15.70 12.11
CA THR A 444 7.80 -16.08 13.44
C THR A 444 9.07 -15.32 13.81
N ARG A 445 9.37 -15.23 15.10
CA ARG A 445 10.61 -14.62 15.59
C ARG A 445 11.83 -15.36 15.02
N GLU A 446 11.77 -16.68 14.95
CA GLU A 446 12.84 -17.53 14.44
C GLU A 446 13.13 -17.24 12.96
N ALA A 447 12.09 -17.11 12.14
CA ALA A 447 12.22 -16.77 10.73
C ALA A 447 12.77 -15.34 10.55
N LEU A 448 12.29 -14.39 11.35
CA LEU A 448 12.79 -13.02 11.32
C LEU A 448 14.28 -12.92 11.73
N VAL A 449 14.66 -13.64 12.79
CA VAL A 449 16.06 -13.73 13.23
C VAL A 449 16.91 -14.31 12.12
N LYS A 450 16.50 -15.43 11.53
CA LYS A 450 17.22 -16.03 10.41
C LYS A 450 17.44 -15.02 9.27
N ARG A 451 16.44 -14.19 8.94
CA ARG A 451 16.56 -13.15 7.91
C ARG A 451 17.49 -12.00 8.30
N LEU A 452 17.55 -11.62 9.57
CA LEU A 452 18.42 -10.54 10.05
C LEU A 452 19.91 -10.90 10.10
N TRP A 453 20.24 -12.19 10.08
CA TRP A 453 21.60 -12.70 10.31
C TRP A 453 22.19 -13.49 9.14
N ASN A 454 21.37 -13.85 8.15
CA ASN A 454 21.80 -14.35 6.85
C ASN A 454 21.89 -13.19 5.86
#